data_AF-A0A7S0TCF9-F1
#
_entry.id   AF-A0A7S0TCF9-F1
#
_cell.length_a   1.000
_cell.length_b   1.000
_cell.length_c   1.000
_cell.angle_alpha   90.00
_cell.angle_beta   90.00
_cell.angle_gamma   90.00
#
_symmetry.space_group_name_H-M   'P 1'
#
loop_
_entity.id
_entity.type
_entity.pdbx_description
1 polymer ?
#
loop_
_entity_poly.entity_id
_entity_poly.type
_entity_poly.pdbx_seq_one_letter_code
_entity_poly.pdbx_strand_id
1 'polypeptide(L)'
;ASAIIGRILMFIIVYRFFFAFKVFYEAKTGVFAITHGVHLLNVKACAYMRESGSAKDIAVVRRALRDVLRLSGALFAAIRQSLREQRECDESDGSDASMRILFFDERASPALGVLLSRDFDEDKNSAVLNDADSDGTAFRLQLAVAAPRERVTLIAARILADVNVSRRAGYISDRAAATMTNTVRDILTGGAQCARAAEVKVPYALTHLINLILLIWMFC
;
A
#
# COMPACT_ATOMS: atom_id res chain seq x y z
N ALA A 1 44.63 25.30 -11.72
CA ALA A 1 43.74 24.28 -12.33
C ALA A 1 42.80 23.65 -11.30
N SER A 2 43.31 23.18 -10.16
CA SER A 2 42.53 22.55 -9.06
C SER A 2 41.33 23.37 -8.56
N ALA A 3 41.46 24.69 -8.44
CA ALA A 3 40.35 25.56 -8.01
C ALA A 3 39.18 25.64 -9.00
N ILE A 4 39.45 25.51 -10.31
CA ILE A 4 38.39 25.53 -11.34
C ILE A 4 37.65 24.19 -11.33
N ILE A 5 38.40 23.08 -11.23
CA ILE A 5 37.84 21.72 -11.12
C ILE A 5 36.98 21.60 -9.86
N GLY A 6 37.44 22.11 -8.71
CA GLY A 6 36.67 22.12 -7.47
C GLY A 6 35.35 22.89 -7.57
N ARG A 7 35.31 24.02 -8.30
CA ARG A 7 34.06 24.78 -8.53
C ARG A 7 33.07 24.02 -9.42
N ILE A 8 33.55 23.39 -10.47
CA ILE A 8 32.72 22.54 -11.35
C ILE A 8 32.17 21.35 -10.57
N LEU A 9 32.99 20.73 -9.72
CA LEU A 9 32.61 19.60 -8.88
C LEU A 9 31.53 20.00 -7.86
N MET A 10 31.69 21.16 -7.22
CA MET A 10 30.69 21.71 -6.29
C MET A 10 29.34 21.92 -6.98
N PHE A 11 29.32 22.47 -8.20
CA PHE A 11 28.09 22.61 -8.99
C PHE A 11 27.42 21.27 -9.30
N ILE A 12 28.19 20.26 -9.69
CA ILE A 12 27.68 18.92 -10.02
C ILE A 12 27.11 18.23 -8.76
N ILE A 13 27.78 18.34 -7.61
CA ILE A 13 27.28 17.79 -6.34
C ILE A 13 25.96 18.45 -5.94
N VAL A 14 25.88 19.78 -6.01
CA VAL A 14 24.65 20.53 -5.67
C VAL A 14 23.50 20.11 -6.59
N TYR A 15 23.75 19.96 -7.90
CA TYR A 15 22.73 19.55 -8.85
C TYR A 15 22.25 18.11 -8.61
N ARG A 16 23.18 17.19 -8.30
CA ARG A 16 22.83 15.81 -7.90
C ARG A 16 21.99 15.80 -6.62
N PHE A 17 22.41 16.57 -5.62
CA PHE A 17 21.69 16.65 -4.35
C PHE A 17 20.28 17.22 -4.55
N PHE A 18 20.12 18.25 -5.39
CA PHE A 18 18.82 18.81 -5.73
C PHE A 18 17.88 17.78 -6.38
N PHE A 19 18.38 16.99 -7.32
CA PHE A 19 17.58 15.91 -7.93
C PHE A 19 17.21 14.82 -6.91
N ALA A 20 18.18 14.37 -6.12
CA ALA A 20 17.94 13.37 -5.07
C ALA A 20 16.93 13.89 -4.03
N PHE A 21 17.00 15.17 -3.67
CA PHE A 21 16.07 15.81 -2.75
C PHE A 21 14.66 15.90 -3.32
N LYS A 22 14.51 16.19 -4.62
CA LYS A 22 13.20 16.16 -5.30
C LYS A 22 12.55 14.79 -5.25
N VAL A 23 13.30 13.74 -5.60
CA VAL A 23 12.80 12.34 -5.56
C VAL A 23 12.44 11.95 -4.13
N PHE A 24 13.26 12.32 -3.14
CA PHE A 24 12.96 12.11 -1.74
C PHE A 24 11.67 12.82 -1.29
N TYR A 25 11.49 14.08 -1.71
CA TYR A 25 10.30 14.86 -1.35
C TYR A 25 9.04 14.28 -2.00
N GLU A 26 9.11 13.86 -3.26
CA GLU A 26 8.01 13.17 -3.95
C GLU A 26 7.61 11.89 -3.21
N ALA A 27 8.59 11.03 -2.87
CA ALA A 27 8.35 9.82 -2.08
C ALA A 27 7.73 10.14 -0.70
N LYS A 28 8.24 11.16 -0.01
CA LYS A 28 7.71 11.61 1.29
C LYS A 28 6.25 12.07 1.18
N THR A 29 5.92 12.85 0.15
CA THR A 29 4.54 13.29 -0.09
C THR A 29 3.61 12.13 -0.43
N GLY A 30 4.09 11.14 -1.20
CA GLY A 30 3.32 9.93 -1.50
C GLY A 30 3.02 9.09 -0.26
N VAL A 31 4.02 8.89 0.62
CA VAL A 31 3.84 8.18 1.90
C VAL A 31 2.82 8.89 2.78
N PHE A 32 2.87 10.22 2.87
CA PHE A 32 1.88 11.00 3.62
C PHE A 32 0.47 10.84 3.04
N ALA A 33 0.33 10.87 1.71
CA ALA A 33 -0.96 10.68 1.05
C ALA A 33 -1.56 9.29 1.36
N ILE A 34 -0.73 8.25 1.40
CA ILE A 34 -1.15 6.89 1.77
C ILE A 34 -1.63 6.84 3.22
N THR A 35 -0.82 7.30 4.18
CA THR A 35 -1.16 7.19 5.62
C THR A 35 -2.36 8.04 5.98
N HIS A 36 -2.41 9.29 5.48
CA HIS A 36 -3.55 10.16 5.65
C HIS A 36 -4.80 9.59 4.96
N GLY A 37 -4.66 9.05 3.75
CA GLY A 37 -5.77 8.43 3.01
C GLY A 37 -6.37 7.24 3.74
N VAL A 38 -5.56 6.34 4.29
CA VAL A 38 -6.02 5.19 5.09
C VAL A 38 -6.73 5.65 6.36
N HIS A 39 -6.16 6.63 7.08
CA HIS A 39 -6.82 7.19 8.26
C HIS A 39 -8.17 7.83 7.91
N LEU A 40 -8.21 8.62 6.84
CA LEU A 40 -9.43 9.27 6.39
C LEU A 40 -10.49 8.26 5.94
N LEU A 41 -10.08 7.17 5.28
CA LEU A 41 -10.97 6.07 4.92
C LEU A 41 -11.59 5.42 6.17
N ASN A 42 -10.79 5.17 7.20
CA ASN A 42 -11.26 4.59 8.46
C ASN A 42 -12.25 5.52 9.17
N VAL A 43 -11.94 6.81 9.26
CA VAL A 43 -12.84 7.82 9.84
C VAL A 43 -14.15 7.90 9.05
N LYS A 44 -14.08 7.91 7.72
CA LYS A 44 -15.26 7.91 6.84
C LYS A 44 -16.10 6.65 7.00
N ALA A 45 -15.48 5.48 7.09
CA ALA A 45 -16.17 4.22 7.31
C ALA A 45 -16.96 4.27 8.63
N CYS A 46 -16.32 4.68 9.73
CA CYS A 46 -16.98 4.82 11.03
C CYS A 46 -18.09 5.90 11.04
N ALA A 47 -17.92 6.99 10.29
CA ALA A 47 -18.89 8.08 10.25
C ALA A 47 -20.12 7.76 9.39
N TYR A 48 -19.94 7.02 8.28
CA TYR A 48 -20.98 6.78 7.29
C TYR A 48 -21.70 5.45 7.45
N MET A 49 -21.03 4.42 7.97
CA MET A 49 -21.66 3.13 8.27
C MET A 49 -22.33 3.20 9.64
N ARG A 50 -23.50 3.84 9.69
CA ARG A 50 -24.21 4.08 10.95
C ARG A 50 -25.09 2.90 11.30
N GLU A 51 -25.02 2.47 12.56
CA GLU A 51 -25.92 1.47 13.12
C GLU A 51 -27.32 2.08 13.25
N SER A 52 -28.22 1.72 12.32
CA SER A 52 -29.62 2.14 12.36
C SER A 52 -30.49 0.99 11.87
N GLY A 53 -31.59 0.72 12.59
CA GLY A 53 -32.53 -0.36 12.25
C GLY A 53 -32.52 -1.52 13.23
N SER A 54 -32.86 -2.71 12.75
CA SER A 54 -33.01 -3.92 13.57
C SER A 54 -31.66 -4.43 14.06
N ALA A 55 -31.63 -5.19 15.16
CA ALA A 55 -30.41 -5.82 15.70
C ALA A 55 -29.65 -6.65 14.65
N LYS A 56 -30.37 -7.23 13.69
CA LYS A 56 -29.80 -7.97 12.55
C LYS A 56 -29.05 -7.05 11.58
N ASP A 57 -29.61 -5.88 11.27
CA ASP A 57 -28.99 -4.89 10.36
C ASP A 57 -27.74 -4.30 10.99
N ILE A 58 -27.81 -4.03 12.30
CA ILE A 58 -26.67 -3.54 13.08
C ILE A 58 -25.49 -4.52 13.02
N ALA A 59 -25.75 -5.83 13.17
CA ALA A 59 -24.71 -6.85 13.07
C ALA A 59 -24.08 -6.92 11.66
N VAL A 60 -24.88 -6.73 10.61
CA VAL A 60 -24.40 -6.70 9.21
C VAL A 60 -23.53 -5.47 8.96
N VAL A 61 -23.98 -4.29 9.39
CA VAL A 61 -23.24 -3.03 9.26
C VAL A 61 -21.91 -3.09 10.02
N ARG A 62 -21.88 -3.64 11.24
CA ARG A 62 -20.64 -3.84 11.99
C ARG A 62 -19.66 -4.77 11.28
N ARG A 63 -20.14 -5.85 10.65
CA ARG A 63 -19.29 -6.74 9.86
C ARG A 63 -18.69 -6.01 8.66
N ALA A 64 -19.50 -5.27 7.90
CA ALA A 64 -19.02 -4.48 6.77
C ALA A 64 -18.00 -3.41 7.19
N LEU A 65 -18.24 -2.75 8.33
CA LEU A 65 -17.31 -1.78 8.91
C LEU A 65 -15.97 -2.43 9.27
N ARG A 66 -16.00 -3.57 9.97
CA ARG A 66 -14.79 -4.33 10.31
C ARG A 66 -14.04 -4.79 9.08
N ASP A 67 -14.75 -5.29 8.06
CA ASP A 67 -14.14 -5.72 6.80
C ASP A 67 -13.44 -4.55 6.10
N VAL A 68 -14.05 -3.35 6.03
CA VAL A 68 -13.41 -2.16 5.45
C VAL A 68 -12.19 -1.68 6.26
N LEU A 69 -12.27 -1.67 7.60
CA LEU A 69 -11.15 -1.28 8.47
C LEU A 69 -9.98 -2.27 8.38
N ARG A 70 -10.29 -3.57 8.27
CA ARG A 70 -9.31 -4.62 8.12
C ARG A 70 -8.63 -4.55 6.75
N LEU A 71 -9.41 -4.38 5.68
CA LEU A 71 -8.90 -4.26 4.32
C LEU A 71 -8.12 -2.97 4.09
N SER A 72 -8.46 -1.87 4.76
CA SER A 72 -7.66 -0.63 4.67
C SER A 72 -6.26 -0.80 5.29
N GLY A 73 -6.16 -1.56 6.39
CA GLY A 73 -4.88 -2.01 6.96
C GLY A 73 -4.14 -2.95 6.00
N ALA A 74 -4.85 -3.88 5.37
CA ALA A 74 -4.27 -4.80 4.38
C ALA A 74 -3.73 -4.04 3.16
N LEU A 75 -4.45 -3.00 2.70
CA LEU A 75 -4.04 -2.14 1.59
C LEU A 75 -2.73 -1.42 1.92
N PHE A 76 -2.61 -0.86 3.11
CA PHE A 76 -1.36 -0.23 3.57
C PHE A 76 -0.20 -1.22 3.62
N ALA A 77 -0.43 -2.42 4.17
CA ALA A 77 0.57 -3.46 4.25
C ALA A 77 1.01 -3.94 2.85
N ALA A 78 0.08 -4.13 1.93
CA ALA A 78 0.37 -4.52 0.55
C ALA A 78 1.16 -3.46 -0.22
N ILE A 79 0.83 -2.17 -0.04
CA ILE A 79 1.61 -1.07 -0.65
C ILE A 79 3.04 -1.09 -0.13
N ARG A 80 3.22 -1.19 1.19
CA ARG A 80 4.54 -1.26 1.81
C ARG A 80 5.34 -2.47 1.30
N GLN A 81 4.72 -3.64 1.19
CA GLN A 81 5.37 -4.83 0.66
C GLN A 81 5.76 -4.65 -0.82
N SER A 82 4.86 -4.11 -1.64
CA SER A 82 5.13 -3.88 -3.07
C SER A 82 6.32 -2.93 -3.32
N LEU A 83 6.54 -1.95 -2.43
CA LEU A 83 7.67 -1.03 -2.51
C LEU A 83 8.98 -1.66 -1.99
N ARG A 84 8.91 -2.66 -1.10
CA ARG A 84 10.07 -3.42 -0.62
C ARG A 84 10.54 -4.44 -1.64
N GLU A 85 9.63 -5.21 -2.21
CA GLU A 85 9.94 -6.21 -3.24
C GLU A 85 10.55 -5.55 -4.50
N GLN A 86 10.18 -4.30 -4.81
CA GLN A 86 10.84 -3.50 -5.86
C GLN A 86 12.30 -3.13 -5.54
N ARG A 87 12.70 -3.15 -4.27
CA ARG A 87 14.05 -2.82 -3.81
C ARG A 87 14.93 -4.06 -3.65
N GLU A 88 14.33 -5.17 -3.25
CA GLU A 88 14.99 -6.44 -2.92
C GLU A 88 14.85 -7.47 -4.06
N CYS A 89 14.93 -7.05 -5.34
CA CYS A 89 14.93 -7.99 -6.47
C CYS A 89 16.15 -8.93 -6.44
N ASP A 90 16.13 -9.94 -5.57
CA ASP A 90 16.90 -11.16 -5.70
C ASP A 90 15.91 -12.27 -6.07
N GLU A 91 16.03 -12.78 -7.30
CA GLU A 91 15.27 -13.90 -7.85
C GLU A 91 15.67 -15.25 -7.23
N SER A 92 15.91 -15.29 -5.91
CA SER A 92 16.38 -16.48 -5.22
C SER A 92 15.60 -16.71 -3.94
N ASP A 93 14.31 -16.99 -4.05
CA ASP A 93 13.70 -17.90 -3.10
C ASP A 93 12.37 -18.43 -3.63
N GLY A 94 12.20 -19.75 -3.52
CA GLY A 94 11.09 -20.48 -4.11
C GLY A 94 9.70 -19.95 -3.70
N SER A 95 8.69 -20.34 -4.48
CA SER A 95 7.27 -19.95 -4.30
C SER A 95 6.76 -20.02 -2.84
N ASP A 96 7.33 -20.91 -2.02
CA ASP A 96 6.91 -21.14 -0.64
C ASP A 96 7.49 -20.11 0.36
N ALA A 97 8.72 -19.63 0.11
CA ALA A 97 9.35 -18.56 0.90
C ALA A 97 8.68 -17.20 0.63
N SER A 98 8.31 -16.94 -0.64
CA SER A 98 7.52 -15.77 -1.03
C SER A 98 6.17 -15.72 -0.33
N MET A 99 5.52 -16.87 -0.12
CA MET A 99 4.23 -16.97 0.56
C MET A 99 4.36 -16.70 2.07
N ARG A 100 5.43 -17.22 2.71
CA ARG A 100 5.73 -16.93 4.11
C ARG A 100 6.06 -15.44 4.34
N ILE A 101 6.88 -14.85 3.50
CA ILE A 101 7.21 -13.41 3.56
C ILE A 101 5.94 -12.57 3.42
N LEU A 102 5.04 -12.97 2.52
CA LEU A 102 3.80 -12.26 2.26
C LEU A 102 2.80 -12.33 3.42
N PHE A 103 2.58 -13.50 4.01
CA PHE A 103 1.55 -13.65 5.04
C PHE A 103 2.04 -13.45 6.47
N PHE A 104 3.32 -13.69 6.75
CA PHE A 104 3.88 -13.60 8.10
C PHE A 104 4.73 -12.35 8.36
N ASP A 105 5.08 -11.57 7.33
CA ASP A 105 5.93 -10.35 7.36
C ASP A 105 6.42 -9.98 8.77
N GLU A 106 7.59 -10.50 9.15
CA GLU A 106 8.16 -10.34 10.50
C GLU A 106 8.35 -8.88 10.94
N ARG A 107 8.38 -7.96 9.97
CA ARG A 107 8.58 -6.53 10.21
C ARG A 107 7.26 -5.74 10.24
N ALA A 108 6.11 -6.42 10.12
CA ALA A 108 4.80 -5.82 10.17
C ALA A 108 3.99 -6.37 11.35
N SER A 109 3.49 -5.46 12.17
CA SER A 109 2.45 -5.77 13.16
C SER A 109 1.26 -4.87 12.87
N PRO A 110 0.10 -5.41 12.43
CA PRO A 110 -0.23 -6.83 12.20
C PRO A 110 0.25 -7.38 10.83
N ALA A 111 0.49 -8.69 10.76
CA ALA A 111 0.86 -9.39 9.54
C ALA A 111 -0.29 -9.39 8.51
N LEU A 112 0.04 -9.37 7.21
CA LEU A 112 -0.97 -9.36 6.14
C LEU A 112 -1.86 -10.61 6.18
N GLY A 113 -1.32 -11.77 6.59
CA GLY A 113 -2.10 -12.98 6.81
C GLY A 113 -3.19 -12.82 7.86
N VAL A 114 -2.90 -12.12 8.96
CA VAL A 114 -3.85 -11.81 10.04
C VAL A 114 -4.94 -10.85 9.55
N LEU A 115 -4.54 -9.86 8.75
CA LEU A 115 -5.48 -8.91 8.14
C LEU A 115 -6.36 -9.57 7.05
N LEU A 116 -5.92 -10.66 6.43
CA LEU A 116 -6.67 -11.35 5.39
C LEU A 116 -7.50 -12.52 5.92
N SER A 117 -7.09 -13.16 7.02
CA SER A 117 -7.92 -14.13 7.73
C SER A 117 -9.15 -13.45 8.29
N ARG A 118 -10.34 -13.96 7.93
CA ARG A 118 -11.62 -13.49 8.48
C ARG A 118 -11.86 -14.04 9.90
N ASP A 119 -10.94 -14.90 10.33
CA ASP A 119 -11.11 -15.91 11.37
C ASP A 119 -10.92 -15.38 12.80
N PHE A 120 -10.54 -14.11 12.99
CA PHE A 120 -10.27 -13.57 14.33
C PHE A 120 -11.52 -13.18 15.13
N ASP A 121 -12.72 -13.21 14.52
CA ASP A 121 -13.97 -12.76 15.16
C ASP A 121 -15.13 -13.77 14.97
N GLU A 122 -14.84 -15.06 14.82
CA GLU A 122 -15.88 -16.07 15.11
C GLU A 122 -16.00 -16.24 16.62
N ASP A 123 -16.79 -15.36 17.25
CA ASP A 123 -17.62 -15.80 18.36
C ASP A 123 -18.28 -17.12 17.93
N LYS A 124 -18.06 -18.19 18.71
CA LYS A 124 -18.44 -19.59 18.44
C LYS A 124 -19.94 -19.87 18.20
N ASN A 125 -20.73 -18.85 17.88
CA ASN A 125 -22.18 -18.89 17.73
C ASN A 125 -22.70 -18.61 16.30
N SER A 126 -21.86 -18.50 15.26
CA SER A 126 -22.33 -18.33 13.88
C SER A 126 -22.15 -19.56 12.99
N ALA A 127 -22.70 -20.71 13.40
CA ALA A 127 -22.87 -21.89 12.54
C ALA A 127 -23.90 -21.72 11.39
N VAL A 128 -24.15 -20.48 10.92
CA VAL A 128 -25.26 -20.17 10.00
C VAL A 128 -24.80 -19.77 8.59
N LEU A 129 -23.51 -19.56 8.32
CA LEU A 129 -23.04 -19.17 6.97
C LEU A 129 -21.73 -19.86 6.58
N ASN A 130 -21.72 -21.19 6.56
CA ASN A 130 -20.61 -22.02 6.07
C ASN A 130 -20.34 -21.92 4.55
N ASP A 131 -20.96 -20.98 3.85
CA ASP A 131 -20.83 -20.81 2.39
C ASP A 131 -19.91 -19.64 1.98
N ALA A 132 -19.44 -18.83 2.95
CA ALA A 132 -18.63 -17.63 2.69
C ALA A 132 -17.11 -17.81 2.91
N ASP A 133 -16.68 -18.99 3.37
CA ASP A 133 -15.28 -19.28 3.70
C ASP A 133 -14.45 -19.71 2.46
N SER A 134 -15.15 -20.11 1.40
CA SER A 134 -14.57 -20.39 0.08
C SER A 134 -14.09 -19.13 -0.64
N ASP A 135 -14.76 -17.99 -0.46
CA ASP A 135 -14.40 -16.72 -1.10
C ASP A 135 -13.15 -16.10 -0.47
N GLY A 136 -12.99 -16.22 0.86
CA GLY A 136 -11.81 -15.74 1.58
C GLY A 136 -10.55 -16.52 1.22
N THR A 137 -10.66 -17.85 1.13
CA THR A 137 -9.55 -18.73 0.72
C THR A 137 -9.20 -18.56 -0.76
N ALA A 138 -10.19 -18.43 -1.64
CA ALA A 138 -9.98 -18.12 -3.06
C ALA A 138 -9.29 -16.77 -3.26
N PHE A 139 -9.70 -15.73 -2.51
CA PHE A 139 -9.07 -14.42 -2.58
C PHE A 139 -7.61 -14.45 -2.12
N ARG A 140 -7.29 -15.21 -1.06
CA ARG A 140 -5.90 -15.41 -0.60
C ARG A 140 -5.05 -16.12 -1.65
N LEU A 141 -5.63 -17.10 -2.36
CA LEU A 141 -4.95 -17.83 -3.42
C LEU A 141 -4.69 -16.93 -4.63
N GLN A 142 -5.66 -16.11 -5.04
CA GLN A 142 -5.49 -15.09 -6.08
C GLN A 142 -4.41 -14.07 -5.70
N LEU A 143 -4.39 -13.65 -4.44
CA LEU A 143 -3.38 -12.70 -3.94
C LEU A 143 -1.97 -13.30 -3.93
N ALA A 144 -1.84 -14.60 -3.63
CA ALA A 144 -0.56 -15.29 -3.63
C ALA A 144 0.05 -15.37 -5.04
N VAL A 145 -0.78 -15.66 -6.05
CA VAL A 145 -0.36 -15.80 -7.45
C VAL A 145 -0.12 -14.44 -8.12
N ALA A 146 -0.85 -13.39 -7.72
CA ALA A 146 -0.77 -12.08 -8.34
C ALA A 146 0.58 -11.37 -8.10
N ALA A 147 0.98 -10.53 -9.05
CA ALA A 147 2.19 -9.71 -8.90
C ALA A 147 2.04 -8.67 -7.78
N PRO A 148 3.13 -8.16 -7.18
CA PRO A 148 3.08 -7.26 -6.03
C PRO A 148 2.23 -6.00 -6.25
N ARG A 149 2.25 -5.44 -7.47
CA ARG A 149 1.43 -4.27 -7.85
C ARG A 149 -0.04 -4.64 -8.04
N GLU A 150 -0.29 -5.80 -8.60
CA GLU A 150 -1.66 -6.31 -8.83
C GLU A 150 -2.34 -6.60 -7.50
N ARG A 151 -1.61 -7.13 -6.50
CA ARG A 151 -2.10 -7.35 -5.13
C ARG A 151 -2.72 -6.10 -4.51
N VAL A 152 -2.06 -4.94 -4.66
CA VAL A 152 -2.57 -3.65 -4.17
C VAL A 152 -3.90 -3.31 -4.84
N THR A 153 -3.99 -3.50 -6.16
CA THR A 153 -5.22 -3.22 -6.91
C THR A 153 -6.35 -4.18 -6.60
N LEU A 154 -6.05 -5.46 -6.33
CA LEU A 154 -7.03 -6.47 -5.94
C LEU A 154 -7.65 -6.16 -4.57
N ILE A 155 -6.82 -5.78 -3.59
CA ILE A 155 -7.31 -5.37 -2.27
C ILE A 155 -8.16 -4.10 -2.38
N ALA A 156 -7.72 -3.10 -3.15
CA ALA A 156 -8.50 -1.90 -3.38
C ALA A 156 -9.84 -2.20 -4.08
N ALA A 157 -9.85 -3.10 -5.07
CA ALA A 157 -11.06 -3.54 -5.74
C ALA A 157 -12.02 -4.23 -4.77
N ARG A 158 -11.51 -5.04 -3.82
CA ARG A 158 -12.33 -5.66 -2.79
C ARG A 158 -12.98 -4.65 -1.86
N ILE A 159 -12.23 -3.64 -1.39
CA ILE A 159 -12.78 -2.53 -0.58
C ILE A 159 -13.93 -1.85 -1.33
N LEU A 160 -13.72 -1.54 -2.62
CA LEU A 160 -14.75 -0.90 -3.44
C LEU A 160 -15.97 -1.79 -3.66
N ALA A 161 -15.78 -3.11 -3.78
CA ALA A 161 -16.88 -4.07 -3.86
C ALA A 161 -17.71 -4.06 -2.57
N ASP A 162 -17.07 -4.12 -1.40
CA ASP A 162 -17.74 -4.12 -0.10
C ASP A 162 -18.52 -2.82 0.17
N VAL A 163 -17.93 -1.67 -0.21
CA VAL A 163 -18.62 -0.37 -0.15
C VAL A 163 -19.83 -0.34 -1.10
N ASN A 164 -19.73 -0.93 -2.30
CA ASN A 164 -20.83 -0.99 -3.24
C ASN A 164 -21.95 -1.93 -2.79
N VAL A 165 -21.63 -3.06 -2.16
CA VAL A 165 -22.62 -3.96 -1.54
C VAL A 165 -23.37 -3.22 -0.43
N SER A 166 -22.64 -2.52 0.44
CA SER A 166 -23.22 -1.73 1.54
C SER A 166 -24.08 -0.58 1.04
N ARG A 167 -23.70 0.06 -0.08
CA ARG A 167 -24.49 1.08 -0.78
C ARG A 167 -25.77 0.50 -1.36
N ARG A 168 -25.71 -0.64 -2.06
CA ARG A 168 -26.88 -1.32 -2.63
C ARG A 168 -27.88 -1.77 -1.56
N ALA A 169 -27.39 -2.17 -0.39
CA ALA A 169 -28.20 -2.54 0.74
C ALA A 169 -28.80 -1.32 1.49
N GLY A 170 -28.44 -0.09 1.12
CA GLY A 170 -28.99 1.14 1.71
C GLY A 170 -28.35 1.55 3.05
N TYR A 171 -27.29 0.87 3.50
CA TYR A 171 -26.61 1.19 4.75
C TYR A 171 -25.73 2.45 4.65
N ILE A 172 -25.38 2.87 3.42
CA ILE A 172 -24.51 4.01 3.13
C ILE A 172 -25.18 4.86 2.07
N SER A 173 -25.17 6.18 2.25
CA SER A 173 -25.64 7.12 1.22
C SER A 173 -24.73 7.13 -0.02
N ASP A 174 -25.27 7.41 -1.20
CA ASP A 174 -24.49 7.48 -2.44
C ASP A 174 -23.33 8.49 -2.35
N ARG A 175 -23.55 9.61 -1.65
CA ARG A 175 -22.51 10.62 -1.40
C ARG A 175 -21.37 10.05 -0.55
N ALA A 176 -21.70 9.33 0.52
CA ALA A 176 -20.71 8.71 1.39
C ALA A 176 -19.92 7.62 0.67
N ALA A 177 -20.59 6.80 -0.15
CA ALA A 177 -19.91 5.81 -0.98
C ALA A 177 -18.92 6.48 -1.94
N ALA A 178 -19.31 7.58 -2.61
CA ALA A 178 -18.44 8.34 -3.51
C ALA A 178 -17.23 8.97 -2.79
N THR A 179 -17.41 9.47 -1.56
CA THR A 179 -16.27 10.04 -0.81
C THR A 179 -15.30 8.97 -0.30
N MET A 180 -15.77 7.73 -0.07
CA MET A 180 -14.93 6.58 0.27
C MET A 180 -14.17 6.05 -0.96
N THR A 181 -14.82 5.96 -2.12
CA THR A 181 -14.15 5.53 -3.36
C THR A 181 -13.06 6.51 -3.79
N ASN A 182 -13.31 7.82 -3.65
CA ASN A 182 -12.30 8.84 -3.92
C ASN A 182 -11.08 8.71 -2.99
N THR A 183 -11.27 8.39 -1.71
CA THR A 183 -10.12 8.17 -0.81
C THR A 183 -9.31 6.94 -1.18
N VAL A 184 -9.95 5.86 -1.61
CA VAL A 184 -9.23 4.67 -2.09
C VAL A 184 -8.40 5.03 -3.33
N ARG A 185 -8.96 5.83 -4.24
CA ARG A 185 -8.23 6.36 -5.40
C ARG A 185 -7.02 7.20 -4.99
N ASP A 186 -7.19 8.12 -4.04
CA ASP A 186 -6.10 8.95 -3.54
C ASP A 186 -4.95 8.12 -2.96
N ILE A 187 -5.27 7.08 -2.17
CA ILE A 187 -4.29 6.11 -1.64
C ILE A 187 -3.52 5.43 -2.78
N LEU A 188 -4.21 4.96 -3.82
CA LEU A 188 -3.59 4.31 -4.97
C LEU A 188 -2.68 5.27 -5.75
N THR A 189 -3.09 6.53 -5.92
CA THR A 189 -2.25 7.55 -6.56
C THR A 189 -0.99 7.86 -5.75
N GLY A 190 -1.09 7.89 -4.42
CA GLY A 190 0.08 8.00 -3.52
C GLY A 190 1.00 6.79 -3.62
N GLY A 191 0.44 5.57 -3.70
CA GLY A 191 1.19 4.34 -3.97
C GLY A 191 1.96 4.39 -5.29
N ALA A 192 1.32 4.84 -6.36
CA ALA A 192 1.95 5.00 -7.67
C ALA A 192 3.05 6.07 -7.68
N GLN A 193 2.89 7.17 -6.94
CA GLN A 193 3.95 8.16 -6.74
C GLN A 193 5.18 7.55 -6.06
N CYS A 194 4.99 6.79 -4.98
CA CYS A 194 6.08 6.09 -4.30
C CYS A 194 6.78 5.07 -5.21
N ALA A 195 6.02 4.30 -6.00
CA ALA A 195 6.59 3.34 -6.94
C ALA A 195 7.42 4.02 -8.02
N ARG A 196 6.94 5.13 -8.59
CA ARG A 196 7.71 5.92 -9.56
C ARG A 196 8.99 6.49 -8.95
N ALA A 197 8.92 7.02 -7.73
CA ALA A 197 10.10 7.51 -7.03
C ALA A 197 11.15 6.41 -6.76
N ALA A 198 10.71 5.15 -6.61
CA ALA A 198 11.60 4.00 -6.48
C ALA A 198 12.24 3.58 -7.82
N GLU A 199 11.49 3.65 -8.92
CA GLU A 199 11.98 3.31 -10.27
C GLU A 199 12.92 4.37 -10.86
N VAL A 200 12.67 5.66 -10.60
CA VAL A 200 13.46 6.78 -11.12
C VAL A 200 14.78 6.87 -10.32
N LYS A 201 15.71 6.00 -10.66
CA LYS A 201 17.10 6.09 -10.20
C LYS A 201 17.81 7.20 -10.98
N VAL A 202 18.73 7.89 -10.31
CA VAL A 202 19.65 8.82 -10.98
C VAL A 202 20.35 8.05 -12.11
N PRO A 203 20.40 8.59 -13.35
CA PRO A 203 21.08 7.93 -14.45
C PRO A 203 22.47 7.45 -14.03
N TYR A 204 22.75 6.16 -14.28
CA TYR A 204 24.00 5.52 -13.90
C TYR A 204 25.21 6.31 -14.40
N ALA A 205 25.13 6.82 -15.63
CA ALA A 205 26.15 7.67 -16.24
C ALA A 205 26.54 8.89 -15.37
N LEU A 206 25.58 9.55 -14.73
CA LEU A 206 25.86 10.70 -13.85
C LEU A 206 26.59 10.26 -12.57
N THR A 207 26.28 9.08 -12.05
CA THR A 207 26.94 8.56 -10.85
C THR A 207 28.39 8.17 -11.15
N HIS A 208 28.64 7.52 -12.29
CA HIS A 208 30.00 7.17 -12.72
C HIS A 208 30.85 8.39 -13.03
N LEU A 209 30.29 9.37 -13.73
CA LEU A 209 30.98 10.62 -14.06
C LEU A 209 31.38 11.38 -12.79
N ILE A 210 30.50 11.44 -11.79
CA ILE A 210 30.80 12.10 -10.50
C ILE A 210 31.89 11.37 -9.74
N ASN A 211 31.80 10.04 -9.64
CA ASN A 211 32.80 9.23 -8.93
C ASN A 211 34.18 9.34 -9.60
N LEU A 212 34.22 9.35 -10.94
CA LEU A 212 35.46 9.49 -11.70
C LEU A 212 36.08 10.89 -11.57
N ILE A 213 35.27 11.95 -11.62
CA ILE A 213 35.74 13.34 -11.43
C ILE A 213 36.24 13.56 -9.99
N LEU A 214 35.55 13.01 -8.98
CA LEU A 214 35.99 13.03 -7.58
C LEU A 214 37.33 12.32 -7.39
N LEU A 215 37.48 11.14 -8.01
CA LEU A 215 38.70 10.35 -7.90
C LEU A 215 39.89 11.08 -8.57
N ILE A 216 39.69 11.62 -9.77
CA ILE A 216 40.73 12.41 -10.46
C ILE A 216 41.10 13.65 -9.65
N TRP A 217 40.14 14.36 -9.05
CA TRP A 217 40.43 15.54 -8.23
C TRP A 217 41.17 15.22 -6.92
N MET A 218 40.97 14.03 -6.33
CA MET A 218 41.66 13.64 -5.10
C MET A 218 43.11 13.18 -5.35
N PHE A 219 43.40 12.61 -6.52
CA PHE A 219 44.72 12.05 -6.87
C PHE A 219 45.59 12.98 -7.76
N CYS A 220 45.08 14.14 -8.18
CA CYS A 220 45.81 15.18 -8.94
C CYS A 220 45.93 16.48 -8.15
#